data_AF-A0A524IA74-F1
#
_entry.id   AF-A0A524IA74-F1
#
_cell.length_a   1.000
_cell.length_b   1.000
_cell.length_c   1.000
_cell.angle_alpha   90.00
_cell.angle_beta   90.00
_cell.angle_gamma   90.00
#
_symmetry.space_group_name_H-M   'P 1'
#
loop_
_entity.id
_entity.type
_entity.pdbx_description
1 polymer ?
#
loop_
_entity_poly.entity_id
_entity_poly.type
_entity_poly.pdbx_seq_one_letter_code
_entity_poly.pdbx_strand_id
1 'polypeptide(L)'
;MKALMSVGALIGVVGILLLAGMTVGIVPSNTVRLLEGYMPVQVILELTLFVAGFTGISYMMASMGKAFPRFWQVVLLWAFILLYLKFRVYPPIPFSVRAMYGTVSLVAIFMWVSANEEDWKKFKQPIMNILDAQAGGKRLLRYAYLIVLPLLIGGFSYNAMVPKSEEPIELRTVHPAPPASTKVHGKTYTLQTSQNPYRINLEGKYDQDY
;
A
#
# COMPACT_ATOMS: atom_id res chain seq x y z
N MET A 1 -3.35 -22.64 -31.27
CA MET A 1 -2.47 -21.78 -30.44
C MET A 1 -2.66 -20.28 -30.70
N LYS A 2 -2.59 -19.77 -31.95
CA LYS A 2 -2.75 -18.34 -32.24
C LYS A 2 -4.11 -17.74 -31.80
N ALA A 3 -5.21 -18.45 -32.03
CA ALA A 3 -6.56 -18.00 -31.65
C ALA A 3 -6.79 -17.94 -30.12
N LEU A 4 -6.20 -18.87 -29.36
CA LEU A 4 -6.31 -18.87 -27.89
C LEU A 4 -5.52 -17.69 -27.29
N MET A 5 -4.34 -17.41 -27.84
CA MET A 5 -3.52 -16.26 -27.42
C MET A 5 -4.14 -14.92 -27.83
N SER A 6 -4.85 -14.84 -28.96
CA SER A 6 -5.57 -13.62 -29.35
C SER A 6 -6.77 -13.34 -28.46
N VAL A 7 -7.49 -14.38 -28.01
CA VAL A 7 -8.59 -14.22 -27.05
C VAL A 7 -8.08 -13.79 -25.68
N GLY A 8 -6.99 -14.40 -25.19
CA GLY A 8 -6.35 -14.00 -23.93
C GLY A 8 -5.81 -12.56 -23.98
N ALA A 9 -5.21 -12.16 -25.11
CA ALA A 9 -4.78 -10.78 -25.32
C ALA A 9 -5.96 -9.80 -25.30
N LEU A 10 -7.09 -10.16 -25.92
CA LEU A 10 -8.28 -9.29 -25.97
C LEU A 10 -8.90 -9.10 -24.58
N ILE A 11 -9.00 -10.17 -23.79
CA ILE A 11 -9.45 -10.09 -22.38
C ILE A 11 -8.49 -9.24 -21.54
N GLY A 12 -7.18 -9.40 -21.73
CA GLY A 12 -6.16 -8.57 -21.08
C GLY A 12 -6.31 -7.09 -21.43
N VAL A 13 -6.48 -6.76 -22.70
CA VAL A 13 -6.70 -5.38 -23.18
C VAL A 13 -7.97 -4.79 -22.58
N VAL A 14 -9.08 -5.54 -22.57
CA VAL A 14 -10.36 -5.06 -22.03
C VAL A 14 -10.24 -4.71 -20.56
N GLY A 15 -9.61 -5.55 -19.73
CA GLY A 15 -9.51 -5.19 -18.32
C GLY A 15 -8.36 -4.22 -18.00
N ILE A 16 -7.34 -4.06 -18.85
CA ILE A 16 -6.42 -2.90 -18.77
C ILE A 16 -7.19 -1.60 -19.05
N LEU A 17 -8.06 -1.57 -20.06
CA LEU A 17 -8.90 -0.42 -20.37
C LEU A 17 -9.90 -0.12 -19.25
N LEU A 18 -10.48 -1.16 -18.65
CA LEU A 18 -11.35 -1.02 -17.48
C LEU A 18 -10.59 -0.42 -16.30
N LEU A 19 -9.41 -0.93 -15.99
CA LEU A 19 -8.58 -0.43 -14.90
C LEU A 19 -8.09 1.00 -15.18
N ALA A 20 -7.75 1.33 -16.42
CA ALA A 20 -7.45 2.69 -16.85
C ALA A 20 -8.66 3.62 -16.65
N GLY A 21 -9.87 3.18 -17.03
CA GLY A 21 -11.11 3.91 -16.78
C GLY A 21 -11.38 4.15 -15.29
N MET A 22 -11.03 3.19 -14.43
CA MET A 22 -11.11 3.34 -12.97
C MET A 22 -10.06 4.33 -12.43
N THR A 23 -8.83 4.31 -12.97
CA THR A 23 -7.77 5.25 -12.55
C THR A 23 -8.08 6.70 -12.90
N VAL A 24 -8.77 6.94 -14.01
CA VAL A 24 -9.17 8.28 -14.49
C VAL A 24 -10.51 8.73 -13.87
N GLY A 25 -11.18 7.86 -13.11
CA GLY A 25 -12.46 8.16 -12.46
C GLY A 25 -13.68 8.12 -13.39
N ILE A 26 -13.53 7.61 -14.62
CA ILE A 26 -14.63 7.41 -15.58
C ILE A 26 -15.50 6.23 -15.12
N VAL A 27 -14.88 5.19 -14.57
CA VAL A 27 -15.56 3.99 -14.06
C VAL A 27 -15.42 3.95 -12.53
N PRO A 28 -16.49 4.17 -11.78
CA PRO A 28 -16.46 4.04 -10.32
C PRO A 28 -16.01 2.64 -9.88
N SER A 29 -15.18 2.55 -8.85
CA SER A 29 -14.70 1.25 -8.32
C SER A 29 -15.79 0.31 -7.83
N ASN A 30 -17.00 0.83 -7.59
CA ASN A 30 -18.16 0.07 -7.16
C ASN A 30 -18.98 -0.53 -8.32
N THR A 31 -18.64 -0.24 -9.59
CA THR A 31 -19.42 -0.66 -10.77
C THR A 31 -19.31 -2.16 -11.02
N VAL A 32 -18.13 -2.73 -10.76
CA VAL A 32 -17.90 -4.18 -10.86
C VAL A 32 -17.57 -4.70 -9.47
N ARG A 33 -18.57 -5.17 -8.72
CA ARG A 33 -18.33 -5.73 -7.38
C ARG A 33 -17.69 -7.11 -7.48
N LEU A 34 -16.76 -7.40 -6.57
CA LEU A 34 -16.28 -8.75 -6.36
C LEU A 34 -17.37 -9.53 -5.62
N LEU A 35 -17.55 -10.80 -5.96
CA LEU A 35 -18.57 -11.65 -5.32
C LEU A 35 -18.14 -11.94 -3.88
N GLU A 36 -18.99 -11.57 -2.92
CA GLU A 36 -18.78 -11.86 -1.50
C GLU A 36 -18.64 -13.37 -1.28
N GLY A 37 -17.64 -13.79 -0.50
CA GLY A 37 -17.30 -15.21 -0.30
C GLY A 37 -16.38 -15.84 -1.36
N TYR A 38 -16.36 -15.32 -2.59
CA TYR A 38 -15.48 -15.82 -3.67
C TYR A 38 -14.35 -14.86 -4.06
N MET A 39 -14.24 -13.71 -3.37
CA MET A 39 -13.25 -12.67 -3.66
C MET A 39 -11.81 -13.18 -3.87
N PRO A 40 -11.25 -14.10 -3.05
CA PRO A 40 -9.88 -14.56 -3.24
C PRO A 40 -9.68 -15.29 -4.58
N VAL A 41 -10.60 -16.20 -4.92
CA VAL A 41 -10.53 -16.99 -6.16
C VAL A 41 -10.74 -16.09 -7.37
N GLN A 42 -11.71 -15.16 -7.29
CA GLN A 42 -11.97 -14.20 -8.35
C GLN A 42 -10.77 -13.30 -8.61
N VAL A 43 -10.12 -12.77 -7.57
CA VAL A 43 -8.93 -11.92 -7.71
C VAL A 43 -7.76 -12.68 -8.34
N ILE A 44 -7.52 -13.93 -7.92
CA ILE A 44 -6.47 -14.76 -8.51
C ILE A 44 -6.76 -15.04 -9.98
N LEU A 45 -8.00 -15.37 -10.31
CA LEU A 45 -8.42 -15.64 -11.68
C LEU A 45 -8.30 -14.39 -12.57
N GLU A 46 -8.80 -13.25 -12.10
CA GLU A 46 -8.67 -11.95 -12.80
C GLU A 46 -7.19 -11.61 -13.03
N LEU A 47 -6.35 -11.68 -12.00
CA LEU A 47 -4.90 -11.42 -12.12
C LEU A 47 -4.21 -12.40 -13.08
N THR A 48 -4.59 -13.68 -13.06
CA THR A 48 -4.02 -14.69 -13.97
C THR A 48 -4.39 -14.39 -15.42
N LEU A 49 -5.65 -14.01 -15.68
CA LEU A 49 -6.08 -13.58 -17.01
C LEU A 49 -5.35 -12.31 -17.45
N PHE A 50 -5.10 -11.37 -16.54
CA PHE A 50 -4.32 -10.17 -16.85
C PHE A 50 -2.88 -10.50 -17.20
N VAL A 51 -2.21 -11.34 -16.42
CA VAL A 51 -0.84 -11.78 -16.71
C VAL A 51 -0.79 -12.51 -18.05
N ALA A 52 -1.75 -13.40 -18.33
CA ALA A 52 -1.86 -14.06 -19.64
C ALA A 52 -2.10 -13.07 -20.79
N GLY A 53 -2.88 -12.03 -20.54
CA GLY A 53 -3.09 -10.92 -21.48
C GLY A 53 -1.82 -10.12 -21.75
N PHE A 54 -1.10 -9.73 -20.70
CA PHE A 54 0.19 -9.03 -20.81
C PHE A 54 1.24 -9.86 -21.56
N THR A 55 1.34 -11.16 -21.28
CA THR A 55 2.27 -12.05 -22.01
C THR A 55 1.84 -12.22 -23.46
N GLY A 56 0.53 -12.34 -23.74
CA GLY A 56 -0.03 -12.36 -25.10
C GLY A 56 0.29 -11.10 -25.90
N ILE A 57 0.06 -9.91 -25.32
CA ILE A 57 0.40 -8.62 -25.93
C ILE A 57 1.91 -8.51 -26.16
N SER A 58 2.73 -8.91 -25.19
CA SER A 58 4.18 -8.92 -25.32
C SER A 58 4.64 -9.83 -26.46
N TYR A 59 4.02 -11.00 -26.62
CA TYR A 59 4.31 -11.93 -27.71
C TYR A 59 3.89 -11.37 -29.06
N MET A 60 2.70 -10.77 -29.14
CA MET A 60 2.23 -10.11 -30.37
C MET A 60 3.16 -8.96 -30.78
N MET A 61 3.54 -8.09 -29.84
CA MET A 61 4.49 -6.99 -30.09
C MET A 61 5.86 -7.49 -30.54
N ALA A 62 6.33 -8.60 -29.98
CA ALA A 62 7.56 -9.26 -30.43
C ALA A 62 7.43 -9.78 -31.88
N SER A 63 6.29 -10.37 -32.24
CA SER A 63 6.03 -10.83 -33.62
C SER A 63 5.93 -9.69 -34.64
N MET A 64 5.59 -8.47 -34.19
CA MET A 64 5.55 -7.25 -35.01
C MET A 64 6.91 -6.53 -35.09
N GLY A 65 8.00 -7.15 -34.59
CA GLY A 65 9.36 -6.61 -34.65
C GLY A 65 9.68 -5.51 -33.64
N LYS A 66 8.73 -5.13 -32.77
CA LYS A 66 8.94 -4.16 -31.67
C LYS A 66 8.93 -4.87 -30.33
N ALA A 67 9.96 -5.68 -30.08
CA ALA A 67 10.11 -6.36 -28.79
C ALA A 67 10.25 -5.32 -27.67
N PHE A 68 9.32 -5.35 -26.71
CA PHE A 68 9.33 -4.43 -25.58
C PHE A 68 10.49 -4.82 -24.63
N PRO A 69 11.36 -3.88 -24.20
CA PRO A 69 12.48 -4.22 -23.32
C PRO A 69 12.01 -4.89 -22.02
N ARG A 70 12.71 -5.95 -21.59
CA ARG A 70 12.37 -6.71 -20.37
C ARG A 70 12.28 -5.85 -19.12
N PHE A 71 13.16 -4.85 -19.02
CA PHE A 71 13.14 -3.86 -17.94
C PHE A 71 11.77 -3.18 -17.79
N TRP A 72 11.21 -2.67 -18.89
CA TRP A 72 9.92 -1.99 -18.85
C TRP A 72 8.74 -2.96 -18.64
N GLN A 73 8.85 -4.21 -19.09
CA GLN A 73 7.83 -5.22 -18.81
C GLN A 73 7.67 -5.45 -17.30
N VAL A 74 8.79 -5.58 -16.58
CA VAL A 74 8.82 -5.74 -15.11
C VAL A 74 8.21 -4.52 -14.42
N VAL A 75 8.66 -3.31 -14.79
CA VAL A 75 8.21 -2.07 -14.18
C VAL A 75 6.71 -1.86 -14.40
N LEU A 76 6.22 -2.08 -15.63
CA LEU A 76 4.80 -1.94 -15.95
C LEU A 76 3.94 -3.01 -15.28
N LEU A 77 4.41 -4.26 -15.21
CA LEU A 77 3.68 -5.32 -14.51
C LEU A 77 3.54 -5.01 -13.03
N TRP A 78 4.61 -4.55 -12.38
CA TRP A 78 4.56 -4.17 -10.97
C TRP A 78 3.65 -2.95 -10.74
N ALA A 79 3.78 -1.91 -11.57
CA ALA A 79 2.90 -0.75 -11.51
C ALA A 79 1.42 -1.14 -11.71
N PHE A 80 1.14 -2.05 -12.64
CA PHE A 80 -0.19 -2.59 -12.86
C PHE A 80 -0.75 -3.26 -11.60
N ILE A 81 0.04 -4.10 -10.90
CA ILE A 81 -0.39 -4.74 -9.64
C ILE A 81 -0.74 -3.68 -8.58
N LEU A 82 0.07 -2.64 -8.44
CA LEU A 82 -0.20 -1.56 -7.49
C LEU A 82 -1.49 -0.80 -7.81
N LEU A 83 -1.74 -0.52 -9.10
CA LEU A 83 -2.98 0.11 -9.55
C LEU A 83 -4.19 -0.81 -9.36
N TYR A 84 -4.03 -2.10 -9.65
CA TYR A 84 -5.06 -3.11 -9.42
C TYR A 84 -5.47 -3.15 -7.95
N LEU A 85 -4.51 -3.28 -7.03
CA LEU A 85 -4.80 -3.30 -5.59
C LEU A 85 -5.42 -2.00 -5.07
N LYS A 86 -5.14 -0.86 -5.71
CA LYS A 86 -5.68 0.45 -5.32
C LYS A 86 -7.09 0.70 -5.84
N PHE A 87 -7.36 0.35 -7.10
CA PHE A 87 -8.59 0.77 -7.80
C PHE A 87 -9.60 -0.36 -8.02
N ARG A 88 -9.15 -1.61 -8.15
CA ARG A 88 -10.03 -2.77 -8.42
C ARG A 88 -10.65 -3.34 -7.15
N VAL A 89 -9.89 -3.40 -6.05
CA VAL A 89 -10.34 -4.03 -4.81
C VAL A 89 -11.17 -3.05 -3.99
N TYR A 90 -12.43 -3.41 -3.73
CA TYR A 90 -13.36 -2.67 -2.88
C TYR A 90 -13.92 -3.60 -1.79
N PRO A 91 -14.04 -3.18 -0.52
CA PRO A 91 -13.68 -1.86 0.04
C PRO A 91 -12.17 -1.54 -0.04
N PRO A 92 -11.79 -0.26 -0.01
CA PRO A 92 -10.39 0.14 -0.21
C PRO A 92 -9.49 -0.43 0.89
N ILE A 93 -8.42 -1.10 0.47
CA ILE A 93 -7.49 -1.75 1.38
C ILE A 93 -6.62 -0.70 2.11
N PRO A 94 -6.35 -0.86 3.43
CA PRO A 94 -5.40 -0.04 4.17
C PRO A 94 -4.02 0.03 3.49
N PHE A 95 -3.33 1.17 3.64
CA PHE A 95 -2.03 1.38 3.01
C PHE A 95 -0.99 0.31 3.37
N SER A 96 -0.94 -0.11 4.65
CA SER A 96 0.00 -1.14 5.13
C SER A 96 -0.15 -2.45 4.37
N VAL A 97 -1.39 -2.93 4.20
CA VAL A 97 -1.68 -4.19 3.51
C VAL A 97 -1.37 -4.07 2.01
N ARG A 98 -1.70 -2.93 1.38
CA ARG A 98 -1.31 -2.67 -0.02
C ARG A 98 0.21 -2.65 -0.21
N ALA A 99 0.93 -2.06 0.74
CA ALA A 99 2.40 -2.03 0.72
C ALA A 99 2.98 -3.45 0.85
N MET A 100 2.46 -4.27 1.77
CA MET A 100 2.89 -5.67 1.94
C MET A 100 2.72 -6.48 0.64
N TYR A 101 1.52 -6.48 0.05
CA TYR A 101 1.28 -7.18 -1.22
C TYR A 101 2.10 -6.60 -2.37
N GLY A 102 2.28 -5.27 -2.41
CA GLY A 102 3.15 -4.60 -3.36
C GLY A 102 4.60 -5.09 -3.27
N THR A 103 5.15 -5.24 -2.06
CA THR A 103 6.50 -5.75 -1.82
C THR A 103 6.62 -7.24 -2.17
N VAL A 104 5.68 -8.08 -1.75
CA VAL A 104 5.69 -9.52 -2.08
C VAL A 104 5.61 -9.73 -3.60
N SER A 105 4.74 -8.98 -4.28
CA SER A 105 4.65 -9.04 -5.74
C SER A 105 5.92 -8.56 -6.43
N LEU A 106 6.59 -7.53 -5.88
CA LEU A 106 7.88 -7.07 -6.40
C LEU A 106 8.91 -8.20 -6.33
N VAL A 107 9.03 -8.86 -5.18
CA VAL A 107 9.95 -10.00 -4.99
C VAL A 107 9.63 -11.14 -5.95
N ALA A 108 8.35 -11.49 -6.11
CA ALA A 108 7.93 -12.54 -7.05
C ALA A 108 8.30 -12.21 -8.50
N ILE A 109 8.12 -10.96 -8.94
CA ILE A 109 8.50 -10.53 -10.29
C ILE A 109 10.03 -10.54 -10.47
N PHE A 110 10.78 -10.15 -9.44
CA PHE A 110 12.25 -10.25 -9.47
C PHE A 110 12.71 -11.69 -9.59
N MET A 111 12.14 -12.60 -8.80
CA MET A 111 12.42 -14.03 -8.89
C MET A 111 12.11 -14.58 -10.29
N TRP A 112 11.00 -14.16 -10.88
CA TRP A 112 10.63 -14.54 -12.25
C TRP A 112 11.66 -14.06 -13.29
N VAL A 113 12.07 -12.79 -13.25
CA VAL A 113 13.05 -12.26 -14.23
C VAL A 113 14.46 -12.81 -14.00
N SER A 114 14.83 -13.11 -12.75
CA SER A 114 16.14 -13.70 -12.44
C SER A 114 16.20 -15.21 -12.70
N ALA A 115 15.09 -15.87 -12.98
CA ALA A 115 15.05 -17.32 -13.20
C ALA A 115 15.77 -17.76 -14.50
N ASN A 116 15.93 -16.85 -15.47
CA ASN A 116 16.60 -17.10 -16.75
C ASN A 116 17.73 -16.07 -16.96
N GLU A 117 18.94 -16.53 -17.23
CA GLU A 117 20.11 -15.66 -17.42
C GLU A 117 19.94 -14.71 -18.61
N GLU A 118 19.26 -15.15 -19.68
CA GLU A 118 19.02 -14.30 -20.85
C GLU A 118 18.10 -13.12 -20.51
N ASP A 119 17.01 -13.39 -19.78
CA ASP A 119 16.06 -12.37 -19.33
C ASP A 119 16.70 -11.44 -18.29
N TRP A 120 17.53 -11.97 -17.40
CA TRP A 120 18.29 -11.20 -16.43
C TRP A 120 19.30 -10.24 -17.10
N LYS A 121 20.02 -10.71 -18.12
CA LYS A 121 20.93 -9.88 -18.91
C LYS A 121 20.18 -8.76 -19.61
N LYS A 122 19.06 -9.08 -20.27
CA LYS A 122 18.18 -8.09 -20.95
C LYS A 122 17.58 -7.08 -19.97
N PHE A 123 17.26 -7.50 -18.75
CA PHE A 123 16.74 -6.63 -17.70
C PHE A 123 17.80 -5.63 -17.21
N LYS A 124 19.04 -6.08 -16.97
CA LYS A 124 20.14 -5.22 -16.51
C LYS A 124 20.71 -4.32 -17.60
N GLN A 125 20.59 -4.70 -18.88
CA GLN A 125 21.22 -4.03 -20.00
C GLN A 125 20.97 -2.50 -20.03
N PRO A 126 19.75 -1.97 -19.82
CA PRO A 126 19.53 -0.52 -19.81
C PRO A 126 20.27 0.19 -18.67
N ILE A 127 20.35 -0.43 -17.49
CA ILE A 127 21.05 0.10 -16.32
C ILE A 127 22.55 0.14 -16.60
N MET A 128 23.11 -0.98 -17.07
CA MET A 128 24.53 -1.08 -17.42
C MET A 128 24.91 -0.13 -18.55
N ASN A 129 24.04 0.05 -19.55
CA ASN A 129 24.28 1.02 -20.62
C ASN A 129 24.44 2.46 -20.12
N ILE A 130 23.70 2.85 -19.07
CA ILE A 130 23.81 4.17 -18.43
C ILE A 130 25.08 4.22 -17.56
N LEU A 131 25.36 3.14 -16.82
CA LEU A 131 26.52 3.02 -15.94
C LEU A 131 27.86 2.81 -16.65
N ASP A 132 27.88 2.37 -17.92
CA ASP A 132 29.09 2.21 -18.73
C ASP A 132 29.44 3.50 -19.49
N ALA A 133 28.43 4.36 -19.73
CA ALA A 133 28.53 5.72 -20.28
C ALA A 133 29.64 5.95 -21.33
N GLN A 134 29.78 4.99 -22.25
CA GLN A 134 30.79 5.06 -23.31
C GLN A 134 30.51 6.19 -24.32
N ALA A 135 29.24 6.58 -24.51
CA ALA A 135 28.82 7.70 -25.34
C ALA A 135 28.57 8.97 -24.52
N GLY A 136 29.01 10.14 -25.01
CA GLY A 136 29.01 11.41 -24.28
C GLY A 136 27.68 11.80 -23.61
N GLY A 137 26.54 11.58 -24.28
CA GLY A 137 25.22 11.87 -23.70
C GLY A 137 24.82 11.00 -22.51
N LYS A 138 25.33 9.76 -22.42
CA LYS A 138 25.06 8.85 -21.30
C LYS A 138 25.88 9.18 -20.05
N ARG A 139 26.98 9.95 -20.21
CA ARG A 139 27.82 10.39 -19.08
C ARG A 139 27.09 11.39 -18.20
N LEU A 140 26.43 12.37 -18.82
CA LEU A 140 25.61 13.34 -18.11
C LEU A 140 24.49 12.62 -17.34
N LEU A 141 23.84 11.66 -17.97
CA LEU A 141 22.76 10.88 -17.35
C LEU A 141 23.28 10.07 -16.15
N ARG A 142 24.48 9.48 -16.24
CA ARG A 142 25.11 8.78 -15.10
C ARG A 142 25.32 9.71 -13.92
N TYR A 143 25.94 10.87 -14.13
CA TYR A 143 26.16 11.84 -13.05
C TYR A 143 24.84 12.33 -12.47
N ALA A 144 23.83 12.59 -13.31
CA ALA A 144 22.50 12.93 -12.86
C ALA A 144 21.92 11.84 -11.94
N TYR A 145 21.96 10.56 -12.33
CA TYR A 145 21.48 9.48 -11.46
C TYR A 145 22.28 9.35 -10.17
N LEU A 146 23.61 9.46 -10.20
CA LEU A 146 24.46 9.33 -9.02
C LEU A 146 24.26 10.44 -7.99
N ILE A 147 23.84 11.63 -8.43
CA ILE A 147 23.57 12.78 -7.54
C ILE A 147 22.09 12.82 -7.13
N VAL A 148 21.18 12.68 -8.09
CA VAL A 148 19.74 12.81 -7.86
C VAL A 148 19.21 11.65 -7.03
N LEU A 149 19.69 10.42 -7.24
CA LEU A 149 19.16 9.26 -6.53
C LEU A 149 19.42 9.33 -5.01
N PRO A 150 20.65 9.61 -4.51
CA PRO A 150 20.87 9.80 -3.08
C PRO A 150 20.10 11.00 -2.51
N LEU A 151 20.00 12.11 -3.24
CA LEU A 151 19.23 13.28 -2.79
C LEU A 151 17.74 12.98 -2.65
N LEU A 152 17.16 12.25 -3.60
CA LEU A 152 15.76 11.84 -3.53
C LEU A 152 15.51 10.87 -2.38
N ILE A 153 16.35 9.84 -2.23
CA ILE A 153 16.21 8.85 -1.15
C ILE A 153 16.42 9.51 0.21
N GLY A 154 17.44 10.36 0.34
CA GLY A 154 17.74 11.10 1.56
C GLY A 154 16.61 12.08 1.90
N GLY A 155 16.14 12.86 0.94
CA GLY A 155 15.03 13.81 1.11
C GLY A 155 13.71 13.12 1.46
N PHE A 156 13.39 12.00 0.81
CA PHE A 156 12.21 11.20 1.15
C PHE A 156 12.31 10.61 2.56
N SER A 157 13.45 10.02 2.91
CA SER A 157 13.68 9.42 4.23
C SER A 157 13.62 10.48 5.32
N TYR A 158 14.21 11.66 5.10
CA TYR A 158 14.12 12.79 6.02
C TYR A 158 12.66 13.21 6.24
N ASN A 159 11.88 13.42 5.19
CA ASN A 159 10.47 13.78 5.31
C ASN A 159 9.61 12.70 6.00
N ALA A 160 9.95 11.42 5.82
CA ALA A 160 9.25 10.31 6.43
C ALA A 160 9.61 10.10 7.92
N MET A 161 10.84 10.39 8.30
CA MET A 161 11.38 10.10 9.64
C MET A 161 11.47 11.33 10.55
N VAL A 162 11.39 12.56 10.01
CA VAL A 162 11.42 13.77 10.81
C VAL A 162 10.22 13.77 11.78
N PRO A 163 10.44 13.89 13.10
CA PRO A 163 9.35 13.95 14.06
C PRO A 163 8.49 15.18 13.78
N LYS A 164 7.17 14.97 13.68
CA LYS A 164 6.20 16.07 13.60
C LYS A 164 5.70 16.37 15.01
N SER A 165 5.82 17.62 15.44
CA SER A 165 5.17 18.10 16.67
C SER A 165 3.71 18.32 16.37
N GLU A 166 2.92 17.25 16.35
CA GLU A 166 1.46 17.33 16.26
C GLU A 166 0.89 17.38 17.68
N GLU A 167 -0.04 18.30 17.92
CA GLU A 167 -0.77 18.34 19.18
C GLU A 167 -1.53 17.01 19.35
N PRO A 168 -1.56 16.43 20.56
CA PRO A 168 -2.30 15.19 20.79
C PRO A 168 -3.75 15.34 20.32
N ILE A 169 -4.15 14.51 19.35
CA ILE A 169 -5.50 14.53 18.75
C ILE A 169 -6.59 14.28 19.80
N GLU A 170 -6.23 13.62 20.89
CA GLU A 170 -7.09 13.39 22.03
C GLU A 170 -6.67 14.26 23.21
N LEU A 171 -7.64 14.97 23.80
CA LEU A 171 -7.52 15.51 25.16
C LEU A 171 -7.10 14.36 26.07
N ARG A 172 -5.80 14.29 26.39
CA ARG A 172 -5.28 13.37 27.39
C ARG A 172 -5.77 13.86 28.74
N THR A 173 -7.02 13.55 29.10
CA THR A 173 -7.49 13.67 30.47
C THR A 173 -6.76 12.59 31.26
N VAL A 174 -5.61 12.95 31.82
CA VAL A 174 -4.74 12.07 32.62
C VAL A 174 -5.45 11.58 33.90
N HIS A 175 -6.61 12.15 34.23
CA HIS A 175 -7.49 11.70 35.29
C HIS A 175 -8.91 11.51 34.74
N PRO A 176 -9.49 10.30 34.87
CA PRO A 176 -10.93 10.13 34.79
C PRO A 176 -11.63 11.07 35.77
N ALA A 177 -12.82 11.55 35.41
CA ALA A 177 -13.65 12.27 36.38
C ALA A 177 -13.84 11.40 37.64
N PRO A 178 -13.72 11.97 38.85
CA PRO A 178 -13.91 11.21 40.08
C PRO A 178 -15.27 10.53 40.06
N PRO A 179 -15.35 9.25 40.47
CA PRO A 179 -16.60 8.51 40.44
C PRO A 179 -17.64 9.19 41.32
N ALA A 180 -18.91 9.23 40.87
CA ALA A 180 -19.99 9.83 41.65
C ALA A 180 -20.35 9.03 42.91
N SER A 181 -20.05 7.72 42.93
CA SER A 181 -20.38 6.82 44.03
C SER A 181 -19.37 5.67 44.15
N THR A 182 -19.25 5.11 45.35
CA THR A 182 -18.49 3.87 45.62
C THR A 182 -19.35 2.86 46.37
N LYS A 183 -19.07 1.56 46.19
CA LYS A 183 -19.77 0.48 46.90
C LYS A 183 -18.86 -0.12 47.97
N VAL A 184 -19.25 -0.01 49.23
CA VAL A 184 -18.49 -0.56 50.37
C VAL A 184 -19.42 -1.49 51.15
N HIS A 185 -18.97 -2.73 51.38
CA HIS A 185 -19.73 -3.76 52.11
C HIS A 185 -21.18 -3.96 51.61
N GLY A 186 -21.37 -3.99 50.29
CA GLY A 186 -22.68 -4.24 49.69
C GLY A 186 -23.60 -3.00 49.58
N LYS A 187 -23.24 -1.87 50.20
CA LYS A 187 -24.01 -0.62 50.16
C LYS A 187 -23.35 0.42 49.25
N THR A 188 -24.17 1.14 48.48
CA THR A 188 -23.73 2.20 47.58
C THR A 188 -23.72 3.55 48.30
N TYR A 189 -22.59 4.25 48.28
CA TYR A 189 -22.40 5.57 48.88
C TYR A 189 -22.12 6.61 47.80
N THR A 190 -22.86 7.71 47.78
CA THR A 190 -22.64 8.84 46.87
C THR A 190 -21.51 9.71 47.41
N LEU A 191 -20.38 9.79 46.71
CA LEU A 191 -19.16 10.44 47.22
C LEU A 191 -19.31 11.96 47.41
N GLN A 192 -20.20 12.61 46.66
CA GLN A 192 -20.45 14.05 46.78
C GLN A 192 -21.18 14.46 48.06
N THR A 193 -21.99 13.58 48.64
CA THR A 193 -22.81 13.85 49.83
C THR A 193 -22.37 13.06 51.05
N SER A 194 -21.42 12.12 50.89
CA SER A 194 -20.94 11.29 51.99
C SER A 194 -19.96 12.08 52.86
N GLN A 195 -20.15 12.02 54.18
CA GLN A 195 -19.25 12.59 55.17
C GLN A 195 -18.54 11.46 55.94
N ASN A 196 -17.29 11.70 56.34
CA ASN A 196 -16.54 10.73 57.14
C ASN A 196 -17.06 10.75 58.59
N PRO A 197 -17.63 9.65 59.12
CA PRO A 197 -18.19 9.60 60.47
C PRO A 197 -17.13 9.71 61.57
N TYR A 198 -15.84 9.60 61.24
CA TYR A 198 -14.73 9.78 62.18
C TYR A 198 -14.15 11.20 62.17
N ARG A 199 -14.57 12.05 61.23
CA ARG A 199 -14.19 13.48 61.17
C ARG A 199 -15.32 14.35 61.69
N ILE A 200 -15.71 14.08 62.92
CA ILE A 200 -16.72 14.86 63.64
C ILE A 200 -16.14 15.27 64.99
N ASN A 201 -16.41 16.50 65.41
CA ASN A 201 -16.07 16.96 66.75
C ASN A 201 -17.00 16.33 67.81
N LEU A 202 -16.71 16.56 69.10
CA LEU A 202 -17.54 16.09 70.23
C LEU A 202 -18.99 16.58 70.18
N GLU A 203 -19.29 17.60 69.38
CA GLU A 203 -20.63 18.17 69.14
C GLU A 203 -21.33 17.55 67.91
N GLY A 204 -20.71 16.59 67.23
CA GLY A 204 -21.27 15.90 66.06
C GLY A 204 -21.22 16.70 64.75
N LYS A 205 -20.43 17.77 64.67
CA LYS A 205 -20.23 18.57 63.46
C LYS A 205 -18.92 18.19 62.76
N TYR A 206 -18.93 18.26 61.43
CA TYR A 206 -17.74 17.99 60.62
C TYR A 206 -16.61 18.98 60.96
N ASP A 207 -15.44 18.44 61.28
CA ASP A 207 -14.24 19.22 61.62
C ASP A 207 -13.08 18.76 60.71
N GLN A 208 -12.34 19.72 60.15
CA GLN A 208 -11.19 19.44 59.28
C GLN A 208 -9.89 19.28 60.06
N ASP A 209 -9.86 19.71 61.32
CA ASP A 209 -8.66 19.71 62.16
C ASP A 209 -8.42 18.38 62.91
N TYR A 210 -9.32 17.39 62.73
CA TYR A 210 -9.26 16.04 63.30
C TYR A 210 -9.30 14.92 62.24
#